data_AF-A0A655FF90-F1
#
_entry.id   AF-A0A655FF90-F1
#
_cell.length_a   1.000
_cell.length_b   1.000
_cell.length_c   1.000
_cell.angle_alpha   90.00
_cell.angle_beta   90.00
_cell.angle_gamma   90.00
#
_symmetry.space_group_name_H-M   'P 1'
#
loop_
_entity.id
_entity.type
_entity.pdbx_description
1 polymer ?
#
loop_
_entity_poly.entity_id
_entity_poly.type
_entity_poly.pdbx_seq_one_letter_code
_entity_poly.pdbx_strand_id
1 'polypeptide(L)' 'MLAEAGRGDPSPRRDPEEVALELLQNELGARRIDNA' A
#
# COMPACT_ATOMS: atom_id res chain seq x y z
N MET A 1 14.96 5.27 -20.92
CA MET A 1 14.35 6.39 -20.16
C MET A 1 13.38 5.77 -19.19
N LEU A 2 13.71 5.73 -17.89
CA LEU A 2 12.79 5.25 -16.85
C LEU A 2 12.05 6.46 -16.31
N ALA A 3 10.72 6.40 -16.28
CA ALA A 3 9.85 7.52 -15.96
C ALA A 3 10.06 8.01 -14.51
N GLU A 4 10.18 9.33 -14.35
CA GLU A 4 10.30 10.04 -13.08
C GLU A 4 9.01 9.88 -12.25
N ALA A 5 8.98 8.88 -11.38
CA ALA A 5 7.93 8.75 -10.36
C ALA A 5 8.32 9.55 -9.11
N GLY A 6 7.68 10.71 -8.93
CA GLY A 6 7.58 11.35 -7.61
C GLY A 6 8.18 12.75 -7.50
N ARG A 7 7.65 13.71 -8.28
CA ARG A 7 7.88 15.14 -8.06
C ARG A 7 6.61 15.78 -7.51
N GLY A 8 6.31 15.48 -6.25
CA GLY A 8 5.24 16.08 -5.48
C GLY A 8 5.59 15.93 -4.00
N ASP A 9 5.71 17.05 -3.32
CA ASP A 9 5.86 17.30 -1.87
C ASP A 9 6.42 16.15 -0.99
N PRO A 10 7.52 16.34 -0.23
CA PRO A 10 8.09 15.32 0.65
C PRO A 10 7.25 15.14 1.93
N SER A 11 5.94 14.95 1.78
CA SER A 11 5.16 14.27 2.79
C SER A 11 5.78 12.89 3.01
N PRO A 12 5.86 12.39 4.25
CA PRO A 12 6.36 11.05 4.51
C PRO A 12 5.60 10.05 3.63
N ARG A 13 6.32 9.36 2.74
CA ARG A 13 5.70 8.30 1.94
C ARG A 13 5.19 7.26 2.93
N ARG A 14 3.90 6.92 2.83
CA ARG A 14 3.34 5.80 3.59
C ARG A 14 4.07 4.52 3.20
N ASP A 15 4.23 3.62 4.16
CA ASP A 15 4.84 2.33 3.90
C ASP A 15 4.01 1.56 2.87
N PRO A 16 4.60 1.05 1.78
CA PRO A 16 3.86 0.34 0.73
C PRO A 16 3.13 -0.90 1.23
N GLU A 17 3.67 -1.60 2.24
CA GLU A 17 3.03 -2.78 2.84
C GLU A 17 1.76 -2.38 3.60
N GLU A 18 1.81 -1.30 4.37
CA GLU A 18 0.63 -0.75 5.04
C GLU A 18 -0.49 -0.38 4.05
N VAL A 19 -0.12 0.27 2.94
CA VAL A 19 -1.08 0.61 1.88
C VAL A 19 -1.68 -0.66 1.27
N ALA A 20 -0.87 -1.66 0.96
CA ALA A 20 -1.35 -2.92 0.41
C ALA A 20 -2.32 -3.62 1.39
N LEU A 21 -1.98 -3.68 2.67
CA LEU A 21 -2.84 -4.26 3.71
C LEU A 21 -4.18 -3.52 3.85
N GLU A 22 -4.16 -2.20 3.78
CA GLU A 22 -5.38 -1.37 3.84
C GLU A 22 -6.30 -1.66 2.64
N LEU A 23 -5.77 -1.67 1.42
CA LEU A 23 -6.52 -1.97 0.21
C LEU A 23 -7.12 -3.38 0.25
N LEU A 24 -6.32 -4.36 0.67
CA LEU A 24 -6.76 -5.76 0.80
C LEU A 24 -7.98 -5.86 1.72
N GLN A 25 -7.94 -5.20 2.88
CA GLN A 25 -9.02 -5.25 3.87
C GLN A 25 -10.25 -4.44 3.44
N ASN A 26 -10.06 -3.24 2.91
CA ASN A 26 -11.15 -2.28 2.70
C ASN A 26 -11.80 -2.39 1.32
N GLU A 27 -11.05 -2.74 0.29
CA GLU A 27 -11.53 -2.72 -1.10
C GLU A 27 -11.72 -4.11 -1.68
N LEU A 28 -10.89 -5.07 -1.28
CA LEU A 28 -10.88 -6.43 -1.87
C LEU A 28 -11.56 -7.47 -0.96
N GLY A 29 -12.02 -7.07 0.22
CA GLY A 29 -12.70 -7.96 1.17
C GLY A 29 -11.81 -9.09 1.70
N ALA A 30 -10.49 -8.91 1.67
CA ALA A 30 -9.54 -9.87 2.19
C ALA A 30 -9.69 -10.00 3.71
N ARG A 31 -9.54 -11.22 4.21
CA ARG A 31 -9.57 -11.54 5.64
C ARG A 31 -8.22 -12.11 6.05
N ARG A 32 -7.83 -11.88 7.30
CA ARG A 32 -6.63 -12.53 7.86
C ARG A 32 -6.81 -14.04 7.81
N ILE A 33 -5.73 -14.72 7.45
CA ILE A 33 -5.66 -16.17 7.48
C ILE A 33 -5.02 -16.53 8.81
N ASP A 34 -5.82 -17.10 9.71
CA ASP A 34 -5.30 -17.66 10.95
C ASP A 34 -4.72 -19.05 10.61
N ASN A 35 -3.39 -19.20 10.70
CA ASN A 35 -2.76 -20.51 10.62
C ASN A 35 -2.98 -21.23 11.97
N ALA A 36 -3.95 -22.15 12.01
CA ALA A 36 -4.14 -23.10 13.10
C ALA A 36 -3.00 -24.13 13.18
#